data_AF-A0A3D4NHS7-F1
#
_entry.id   AF-A0A3D4NHS7-F1
#
_cell.length_a   1.000
_cell.length_b   1.000
_cell.length_c   1.000
_cell.angle_alpha   90.00
_cell.angle_beta   90.00
_cell.angle_gamma   90.00
#
_symmetry.space_group_name_H-M   'P 1'
#
loop_
_entity.id
_entity.type
_entity.pdbx_description
1 polymer ?
#
loop_
_entity_poly.entity_id
_entity_poly.type
_entity_poly.pdbx_seq_one_letter_code
_entity_poly.pdbx_strand_id
1 'polypeptide(L)'
;MPPSMEHVLVDKSVLFLDPDIINRIRGKNGLPFIAHSDLLELQSLTKGHEQVHKNARQFFQLFAGQPSRPHRALPKGTALRPGDLLAECAFDGQPIFALKRTTAPQDQTKSDDAVDLCRHYDLLLLTCDEAQLIQCKAADARAIRWVGRAPLMPFDQPKTPLATADRLIQNRGTIVTEGSVVTTSSGRRLTLGKSISSGGEGTIYAVVGNAEVCKIYHTGKLSIRRREKIELMVTRRIVEPGICWPTELVFNADQEFVGYVMPRAEGKTLQTSVFVKPLLAKTFPHWTRRDLVNVAIAFLKQVQYLHSLNIIVGDINPMNLLVTPDSNKVWMVDTDSFQIDHFPCEVGTVPFTAPEIQGKEYGKYLRTKDHELFAVATMLFMILLPGKPPYSQQGGGTASDNIRNMNFPYRFKKDSGKGKVSVTPVGTWQNIWSHLPYLLKEAFSNTFEDNQRRPIGDWLTLLAQYGEELRKGKHSDELFPPAFRITDPVEAVCGSCKKTYTESKAWLKKMQASGKSTRCADCQKASKLKHLASESQKKTEQAVQRVAPPPAAAMPRPNPPPVRNMTATAPVPKRTVPASAPAPAPVRQTPTKPQQQPTSARPQPYRSAPARPLNQESIVVRWLKRLLKRFL
;
A
#
# COMPACT_ATOMS: atom_id res chain seq x y z
N MET A 1 13.24 28.19 -27.59
CA MET A 1 13.87 27.30 -26.56
C MET A 1 15.21 27.90 -26.17
N PRO A 2 15.68 27.75 -24.93
CA PRO A 2 16.99 28.27 -24.53
C PRO A 2 18.09 27.60 -25.37
N PRO A 3 19.09 28.36 -25.87
CA PRO A 3 20.16 27.87 -26.74
C PRO A 3 21.20 26.95 -26.05
N SER A 4 20.97 26.54 -24.80
CA SER A 4 21.92 25.77 -23.97
C SER A 4 21.52 24.32 -23.68
N MET A 5 20.44 23.80 -24.26
CA MET A 5 20.03 22.39 -24.03
C MET A 5 20.87 21.41 -24.84
N GLU A 6 21.32 20.31 -24.21
CA GLU A 6 22.03 19.24 -24.90
C GLU A 6 21.06 18.42 -25.76
N HIS A 7 21.38 18.15 -27.02
CA HIS A 7 20.52 17.32 -27.88
C HIS A 7 20.97 15.86 -27.74
N VAL A 8 20.08 14.99 -27.28
CA VAL A 8 20.43 13.60 -26.94
C VAL A 8 19.64 12.65 -27.81
N LEU A 9 20.31 11.88 -28.67
CA LEU A 9 19.70 10.79 -29.44
C LEU A 9 19.68 9.54 -28.57
N VAL A 10 18.49 9.05 -28.25
CA VAL A 10 18.32 7.86 -27.41
C VAL A 10 18.19 6.63 -28.32
N ASP A 11 19.17 5.75 -28.23
CA ASP A 11 19.19 4.49 -28.97
C ASP A 11 18.14 3.50 -28.44
N LYS A 12 17.66 2.63 -29.32
CA LYS A 12 16.70 1.56 -28.99
C LYS A 12 17.15 0.67 -27.84
N SER A 13 18.45 0.35 -27.73
CA SER A 13 18.98 -0.51 -26.67
C SER A 13 18.71 0.05 -25.28
N VAL A 14 18.64 1.39 -25.15
CA VAL A 14 18.28 2.08 -23.91
C VAL A 14 16.77 2.12 -23.73
N LEU A 15 16.02 2.48 -24.78
CA LEU A 15 14.56 2.59 -24.73
C LEU A 15 13.88 1.25 -24.38
N PHE A 16 14.46 0.14 -24.81
CA PHE A 16 13.96 -1.22 -24.52
C PHE A 16 14.06 -1.55 -23.04
N LEU A 17 15.06 -0.99 -22.36
CA LEU A 17 15.35 -1.25 -20.95
C LEU A 17 14.65 -0.22 -20.05
N ASP A 18 14.58 1.05 -20.47
CA ASP A 18 14.08 2.14 -19.61
C ASP A 18 13.51 3.32 -20.42
N PRO A 19 12.22 3.27 -20.82
CA PRO A 19 11.60 4.32 -21.63
C PRO A 19 11.51 5.67 -20.89
N ASP A 20 11.55 5.68 -19.55
CA ASP A 20 11.53 6.90 -18.74
C ASP A 20 12.86 7.67 -18.79
N ILE A 21 13.89 7.13 -19.45
CA ILE A 21 15.14 7.86 -19.72
C ILE A 21 14.89 9.21 -20.41
N ILE A 22 13.84 9.31 -21.22
CA ILE A 22 13.42 10.52 -21.92
C ILE A 22 13.14 11.66 -20.93
N ASN A 23 12.41 11.36 -19.86
CA ASN A 23 12.09 12.35 -18.82
C ASN A 23 13.34 12.73 -18.01
N ARG A 24 14.27 11.79 -17.80
CA ARG A 24 15.53 12.07 -17.09
C ARG A 24 16.50 12.90 -17.90
N ILE A 25 16.53 12.74 -19.22
CA ILE A 25 17.28 13.62 -20.14
C ILE A 25 16.77 15.06 -19.98
N ARG A 26 15.45 15.27 -20.00
CA ARG A 26 14.84 16.59 -19.78
C ARG A 26 15.19 17.18 -18.42
N GLY A 27 15.12 16.38 -17.37
CA GLY A 27 15.50 16.79 -16.01
C GLY A 27 16.96 17.25 -15.87
N LYS A 28 17.83 16.87 -16.81
CA LYS A 28 19.22 17.31 -16.90
C LYS A 28 19.44 18.41 -17.97
N ASN A 29 18.39 19.17 -18.31
CA ASN A 29 18.43 20.22 -19.32
C ASN A 29 18.81 19.68 -20.73
N GLY A 30 18.39 18.46 -21.05
CA GLY A 30 18.56 17.85 -22.37
C GLY A 30 17.26 17.80 -23.18
N LEU A 31 17.39 17.79 -24.51
CA LEU A 31 16.29 17.64 -25.45
C LEU A 31 16.38 16.26 -26.12
N PRO A 32 15.40 15.37 -25.88
CA PRO A 32 15.46 14.00 -26.38
C PRO A 32 15.08 13.90 -27.86
N PHE A 33 15.87 13.12 -28.59
CA PHE A 33 15.66 12.70 -29.97
C PHE A 33 15.58 11.17 -30.05
N ILE A 34 14.84 10.64 -31.01
CA ILE A 34 14.80 9.21 -31.32
C ILE A 34 14.90 9.03 -32.84
N ALA A 35 15.66 8.03 -33.29
CA ALA A 35 15.68 7.66 -34.69
C ALA A 35 14.35 7.02 -35.11
N HIS A 36 13.91 7.30 -36.34
CA HIS A 36 12.65 6.79 -36.85
C HIS A 36 12.63 5.26 -36.97
N SER A 37 13.75 4.67 -37.36
CA SER A 37 13.98 3.22 -37.39
C SER A 37 13.76 2.58 -36.03
N ASP A 38 14.30 3.19 -34.96
CA ASP A 38 14.16 2.71 -33.58
C ASP A 38 12.71 2.78 -33.09
N LEU A 39 11.97 3.84 -33.45
CA LEU A 39 10.53 3.93 -33.14
C LEU A 39 9.72 2.80 -33.79
N LEU A 40 10.07 2.43 -35.03
CA LEU A 40 9.47 1.32 -35.77
C LEU A 40 9.76 -0.03 -35.10
N GLU A 41 10.99 -0.24 -34.67
CA GLU A 41 11.39 -1.46 -33.97
C GLU A 41 10.69 -1.57 -32.61
N LEU A 42 10.67 -0.49 -31.82
CA LEU A 42 9.95 -0.42 -30.55
C LEU A 42 8.45 -0.73 -30.73
N GLN A 43 7.84 -0.28 -31.83
CA GLN A 43 6.45 -0.58 -32.14
C GLN A 43 6.20 -2.08 -32.34
N SER A 44 7.12 -2.76 -33.03
CA SER A 44 7.04 -4.21 -33.26
C SER A 44 7.02 -5.01 -31.96
N LEU A 45 7.68 -4.50 -30.91
CA LEU A 45 7.79 -5.11 -29.60
C LEU A 45 6.55 -4.93 -28.72
N THR A 46 5.49 -4.26 -29.17
CA THR A 46 4.29 -4.06 -28.33
C THR A 46 3.45 -5.32 -28.08
N LYS A 47 3.72 -6.43 -28.78
CA LYS A 47 2.88 -7.64 -28.80
C LYS A 47 3.27 -8.76 -27.83
N GLY A 48 4.48 -8.77 -27.26
CA GLY A 48 4.96 -9.89 -26.42
C GLY A 48 4.72 -9.73 -24.90
N HIS A 49 5.23 -10.66 -24.08
CA HIS A 49 4.93 -10.73 -22.63
C HIS A 49 6.10 -10.42 -21.68
N GLU A 50 7.33 -10.48 -22.17
CA GLU A 50 8.54 -10.13 -21.43
C GLU A 50 8.61 -8.63 -21.05
N GLN A 51 9.59 -8.28 -20.21
CA GLN A 51 9.76 -6.92 -19.68
C GLN A 51 9.96 -5.89 -20.79
N VAL A 52 10.74 -6.21 -21.83
CA VAL A 52 10.94 -5.33 -22.99
C VAL A 52 9.62 -4.96 -23.68
N HIS A 53 8.69 -5.91 -23.78
CA HIS A 53 7.38 -5.65 -24.39
C HIS A 53 6.48 -4.78 -23.50
N LYS A 54 6.61 -4.92 -22.17
CA LYS A 54 5.94 -4.03 -21.21
C LYS A 54 6.49 -2.61 -21.32
N ASN A 55 7.80 -2.46 -21.40
CA ASN A 55 8.48 -1.18 -21.59
C ASN A 55 8.06 -0.51 -22.91
N ALA A 56 8.00 -1.27 -24.01
CA ALA A 56 7.51 -0.78 -25.29
C ALA A 56 6.05 -0.28 -25.21
N ARG A 57 5.16 -1.03 -24.54
CA ARG A 57 3.78 -0.57 -24.31
C ARG A 57 3.72 0.69 -23.45
N GLN A 58 4.53 0.77 -22.39
CA GLN A 58 4.62 1.94 -21.51
C GLN A 58 5.10 3.17 -22.28
N PHE A 59 6.09 3.01 -23.15
CA PHE A 59 6.56 4.09 -24.02
C PHE A 59 5.41 4.67 -24.85
N PHE A 60 4.64 3.82 -25.56
CA PHE A 60 3.56 4.27 -26.41
C PHE A 60 2.29 4.71 -25.66
N GLN A 61 2.18 4.45 -24.36
CA GLN A 61 1.15 5.08 -23.52
C GLN A 61 1.46 6.55 -23.25
N LEU A 62 2.75 6.90 -23.16
CA LEU A 62 3.21 8.27 -22.90
C LEU A 62 3.53 9.03 -24.19
N PHE A 63 3.85 8.32 -25.27
CA PHE A 63 4.18 8.89 -26.57
C PHE A 63 2.93 9.20 -27.39
N ALA A 64 2.77 10.45 -27.79
CA ALA A 64 1.75 10.92 -28.71
C ALA A 64 2.41 11.78 -29.78
N GLY A 65 2.15 11.52 -31.07
CA GLY A 65 2.62 12.47 -32.08
C GLY A 65 1.75 13.74 -32.04
N GLN A 66 2.37 14.88 -32.34
CA GLN A 66 1.64 16.12 -32.57
C GLN A 66 1.52 16.36 -34.08
N PRO A 67 0.46 17.03 -34.57
CA PRO A 67 0.44 17.56 -35.93
C PRO A 67 1.48 18.67 -36.04
N SER A 68 2.73 18.30 -36.30
CA SER A 68 3.84 19.25 -36.41
C SER A 68 3.91 19.82 -37.83
N ARG A 69 4.24 21.12 -37.93
CA ARG A 69 4.72 21.70 -39.19
C ARG A 69 6.08 21.06 -39.55
N PRO A 70 6.44 20.94 -40.83
CA PRO A 70 7.76 20.47 -41.20
C PRO A 70 8.81 21.41 -40.60
N HIS A 71 9.68 20.88 -39.75
CA HIS A 71 10.82 21.62 -39.23
C HIS A 71 11.90 21.67 -40.33
N ARG A 72 12.49 22.85 -40.55
CA ARG A 72 13.61 23.02 -41.50
C ARG A 72 14.99 22.89 -40.83
N ALA A 73 15.02 22.94 -39.51
CA ALA A 73 16.21 22.90 -38.70
C ALA A 73 15.90 22.23 -37.35
N LEU A 74 16.93 21.74 -36.67
CA LEU A 74 16.83 21.30 -35.28
C LEU A 74 16.55 22.51 -34.36
N PRO A 75 16.05 22.27 -33.12
CA PRO A 75 15.80 23.32 -32.14
C PRO A 75 17.00 24.21 -31.78
N LYS A 76 18.24 23.71 -31.97
CA LYS A 76 19.51 24.47 -31.84
C LYS A 76 19.82 25.37 -33.06
N GLY A 77 19.03 25.30 -34.13
CA GLY A 77 19.21 26.08 -35.36
C GLY A 77 19.93 25.34 -36.50
N THR A 78 20.46 24.13 -36.28
CA THR A 78 21.14 23.33 -37.32
C THR A 78 20.20 22.94 -38.44
N ALA A 79 20.43 23.40 -39.67
CA ALA A 79 19.60 23.09 -40.82
C ALA A 79 19.58 21.58 -41.13
N LEU A 80 18.42 21.07 -41.57
CA LEU A 80 18.32 19.68 -42.00
C LEU A 80 19.01 19.47 -43.34
N ARG A 81 19.70 18.33 -43.48
CA ARG A 81 20.30 17.91 -44.75
C ARG A 81 19.21 17.48 -45.73
N PRO A 82 19.45 17.58 -47.05
CA PRO A 82 18.54 17.02 -48.05
C PRO A 82 18.27 15.52 -47.78
N GLY A 83 17.00 15.15 -47.69
CA GLY A 83 16.58 13.78 -47.39
C GLY A 83 16.41 13.46 -45.90
N ASP A 84 16.75 14.37 -44.98
CA ASP A 84 16.48 14.19 -43.55
C ASP A 84 15.20 14.94 -43.14
N LEU A 85 14.36 14.27 -42.33
CA LEU A 85 13.08 14.79 -41.84
C LEU A 85 13.05 14.82 -40.31
N LEU A 86 12.43 15.86 -39.76
CA LEU A 86 12.28 16.04 -38.32
C LEU A 86 10.79 16.21 -37.96
N ALA A 87 10.32 15.38 -37.04
CA ALA A 87 8.98 15.44 -36.48
C ALA A 87 9.04 15.86 -35.00
N GLU A 88 8.16 16.78 -34.60
CA GLU A 88 7.94 17.06 -33.18
C GLU A 88 6.78 16.21 -32.68
N CYS A 89 7.08 15.39 -31.67
CA CYS A 89 6.13 14.55 -30.97
C CYS A 89 6.06 15.00 -29.50
N ALA A 90 5.18 14.36 -28.74
CA ALA A 90 5.09 14.51 -27.30
C ALA A 90 5.37 13.16 -26.62
N PHE A 91 6.08 13.21 -25.50
CA PHE A 91 6.23 12.10 -24.56
C PHE A 91 5.93 12.63 -23.17
N ASP A 92 4.96 12.05 -22.48
CA ASP A 92 4.43 12.53 -21.19
C ASP A 92 4.04 14.03 -21.24
N GLY A 93 3.35 14.42 -22.33
CA GLY A 93 2.89 15.78 -22.56
C GLY A 93 3.96 16.82 -22.91
N GLN A 94 5.24 16.43 -22.97
CA GLN A 94 6.37 17.33 -23.26
C GLN A 94 7.04 17.00 -24.61
N PRO A 95 7.71 17.95 -25.29
CA PRO A 95 8.30 17.73 -26.61
C PRO A 95 9.38 16.64 -26.66
N ILE A 96 9.34 15.80 -27.69
CA ILE A 96 10.39 14.84 -28.09
C ILE A 96 10.48 14.85 -29.61
N PHE A 97 11.67 14.70 -30.17
CA PHE A 97 11.88 14.82 -31.60
C PHE A 97 12.19 13.47 -32.26
N ALA A 98 11.55 13.18 -33.39
CA ALA A 98 11.85 11.99 -34.19
C ALA A 98 12.60 12.39 -35.47
N LEU A 99 13.77 11.80 -35.70
CA LEU A 99 14.62 12.04 -36.88
C LEU A 99 14.53 10.87 -37.85
N LYS A 100 14.24 11.14 -39.12
CA LYS A 100 14.20 10.14 -40.20
C LYS A 100 15.18 10.52 -41.28
N ARG A 101 16.12 9.64 -41.60
CA ARG A 101 16.94 9.73 -42.81
C ARG A 101 16.28 8.94 -43.94
N THR A 102 16.08 9.57 -45.10
CA THR A 102 15.42 8.93 -46.26
C THR A 102 16.38 8.51 -47.36
N THR A 103 17.63 8.98 -47.31
CA THR A 103 18.68 8.63 -48.26
C THR A 103 19.64 7.61 -47.63
N ALA A 104 19.92 6.51 -48.34
CA ALA A 104 20.90 5.53 -47.89
C ALA A 104 22.30 6.19 -47.83
N PRO A 105 23.17 5.80 -46.87
CA PRO A 105 24.54 6.29 -46.83
C PRO A 105 25.22 6.05 -48.18
N GLN A 106 25.73 7.11 -48.81
CA GLN A 106 26.45 6.98 -50.10
C GLN A 106 27.82 6.28 -49.93
N ASP A 107 28.33 6.17 -48.69
CA ASP A 107 29.54 5.42 -48.37
C ASP A 107 29.22 3.99 -47.92
N GLN A 108 29.83 3.02 -48.59
CA GLN A 108 29.68 1.57 -48.37
C GLN A 108 30.20 1.05 -47.02
N THR A 109 30.47 1.91 -46.05
CA THR A 109 30.75 1.49 -44.67
C THR A 109 29.43 1.30 -43.94
N LYS A 110 29.19 0.12 -43.39
CA LYS A 110 28.05 -0.25 -42.52
C LYS A 110 27.99 0.61 -41.23
N SER A 111 27.79 1.91 -41.37
CA SER A 111 27.52 2.84 -40.27
C SER A 111 26.04 2.73 -39.91
N ASP A 112 25.74 2.55 -38.63
CA ASP A 112 24.37 2.55 -38.13
C ASP A 112 23.77 3.97 -38.29
N ASP A 113 22.50 4.06 -38.74
CA ASP A 113 21.83 5.35 -39.03
C ASP A 113 21.92 6.33 -37.85
N ALA A 114 21.92 5.82 -36.62
CA ALA A 114 22.05 6.61 -35.40
C ALA A 114 23.40 7.35 -35.28
N VAL A 115 24.50 6.69 -35.66
CA VAL A 115 25.86 7.25 -35.58
C VAL A 115 26.00 8.42 -36.55
N ASP A 116 25.53 8.25 -37.78
CA ASP A 116 25.58 9.32 -38.77
C ASP A 116 24.64 10.49 -38.44
N LEU A 117 23.47 10.22 -37.84
CA LEU A 117 22.61 11.29 -37.32
C LEU A 117 23.32 12.08 -36.21
N CYS A 118 23.99 11.39 -35.28
CA CYS A 118 24.76 12.04 -34.22
C CYS A 118 25.88 12.91 -34.77
N ARG A 119 26.65 12.40 -35.72
CA ARG A 119 27.73 13.15 -36.37
C ARG A 119 27.22 14.37 -37.16
N HIS A 120 26.17 14.20 -37.95
CA HIS A 120 25.67 15.26 -38.83
C HIS A 120 25.00 16.42 -38.09
N TYR A 121 24.46 16.15 -36.90
CA TYR A 121 23.64 17.11 -36.16
C TYR A 121 24.18 17.47 -34.78
N ASP A 122 25.40 17.03 -34.44
CA ASP A 122 26.02 17.18 -33.12
C ASP A 122 25.07 16.72 -32.00
N LEU A 123 24.56 15.49 -32.14
CA LEU A 123 23.74 14.84 -31.12
C LEU A 123 24.62 13.96 -30.25
N LEU A 124 24.37 13.99 -28.95
CA LEU A 124 24.95 13.04 -28.01
C LEU A 124 24.20 11.71 -28.11
N LEU A 125 24.84 10.66 -28.62
CA LEU A 125 24.26 9.31 -28.61
C LEU A 125 24.25 8.75 -27.19
N LEU A 126 23.09 8.25 -26.74
CA LEU A 126 22.98 7.47 -25.51
C LEU A 126 22.62 6.02 -25.88
N THR A 127 23.56 5.09 -25.69
CA THR A 127 23.42 3.69 -26.12
C THR A 127 23.98 2.70 -25.11
N CYS A 128 23.49 1.46 -25.11
CA CYS A 128 24.10 0.33 -24.42
C CYS A 128 25.00 -0.50 -25.35
N ASP A 129 24.96 -0.25 -26.66
CA ASP A 129 25.66 -1.03 -27.67
C ASP A 129 27.12 -0.59 -27.79
N GLU A 130 28.03 -1.50 -27.43
CA GLU A 130 29.48 -1.27 -27.51
C GLU A 130 29.94 -1.05 -28.96
N ALA A 131 29.30 -1.70 -29.94
CA ALA A 131 29.65 -1.52 -31.35
C ALA A 131 29.32 -0.09 -31.82
N GLN A 132 28.17 0.46 -31.44
CA GLN A 132 27.82 1.85 -31.74
C GLN A 132 28.76 2.85 -31.05
N LEU A 133 29.19 2.58 -29.80
CA LEU A 133 30.18 3.43 -29.12
C LEU A 133 31.52 3.47 -29.87
N ILE A 134 31.98 2.32 -30.36
CA ILE A 134 33.20 2.21 -31.18
C ILE A 134 33.03 2.96 -32.51
N GLN A 135 31.88 2.80 -33.17
CA GLN A 135 31.56 3.50 -34.41
C GLN A 135 31.51 5.01 -34.23
N CYS A 136 30.87 5.51 -33.17
CA CYS A 136 30.85 6.95 -32.84
C CYS A 136 32.27 7.48 -32.62
N LYS A 137 33.11 6.75 -31.89
CA LYS A 137 34.51 7.14 -31.69
C LYS A 137 35.30 7.20 -32.99
N ALA A 138 35.09 6.24 -33.89
CA ALA A 138 35.73 6.23 -35.21
C ALA A 138 35.22 7.35 -36.13
N ALA A 139 33.97 7.76 -35.98
CA ALA A 139 33.31 8.79 -36.78
C ALA A 139 33.41 10.21 -36.18
N ASP A 140 34.19 10.41 -35.11
CA ASP A 140 34.27 11.65 -34.33
C ASP A 140 32.89 12.19 -33.87
N ALA A 141 32.00 11.27 -33.52
CA ALA A 141 30.66 11.56 -33.00
C ALA A 141 30.62 11.38 -31.48
N ARG A 142 29.78 12.19 -30.82
CA ARG A 142 29.62 12.16 -29.36
C ARG A 142 28.73 10.99 -28.93
N ALA A 143 29.20 10.17 -28.00
CA ALA A 143 28.40 9.09 -27.41
C ALA A 143 28.72 8.86 -25.93
N ILE A 144 27.72 8.41 -25.18
CA ILE A 144 27.83 7.97 -23.78
C ILE A 144 27.20 6.59 -23.64
N ARG A 145 27.93 5.69 -22.97
CA ARG A 145 27.41 4.38 -22.57
C ARG A 145 26.37 4.53 -21.47
N TRP A 146 25.18 4.01 -21.70
CA TRP A 146 24.19 3.84 -20.64
C TRP A 146 24.47 2.53 -19.89
N VAL A 147 24.69 2.64 -18.58
CA VAL A 147 25.03 1.50 -17.71
C VAL A 147 23.87 1.06 -16.82
N GLY A 148 22.64 1.47 -17.16
CA GLY A 148 21.46 1.27 -16.33
C GLY A 148 21.14 2.47 -15.43
N ARG A 149 20.15 2.29 -14.55
CA ARG A 149 19.87 3.26 -13.50
C ARG A 149 21.01 3.22 -12.48
N ALA A 150 21.57 4.39 -12.14
CA ALA A 150 22.45 4.47 -10.99
C ALA A 150 21.70 3.91 -9.76
N PRO A 151 22.35 3.13 -8.89
CA PRO A 151 21.74 2.71 -7.64
C PRO A 151 21.23 3.93 -6.90
N LEU A 152 19.98 3.89 -6.43
CA LEU A 152 19.47 4.94 -5.57
C LEU A 152 20.34 4.98 -4.31
N MET A 153 20.93 6.13 -4.03
CA MET A 153 21.68 6.30 -2.79
C MET A 153 20.70 6.22 -1.61
N PRO A 154 20.96 5.37 -0.60
CA PRO A 154 20.16 5.34 0.62
C PRO A 154 20.12 6.71 1.29
N PHE A 155 19.03 7.01 1.99
CA PHE A 155 18.97 8.18 2.86
C PHE A 155 19.95 8.06 4.03
N ASP A 156 20.34 9.21 4.59
CA ASP A 156 21.15 9.23 5.80
C ASP A 156 20.39 8.62 6.99
N GLN A 157 21.11 8.13 7.99
CA GLN A 157 20.54 7.53 9.21
C GLN A 157 21.04 8.24 10.47
N PRO A 158 20.58 9.47 10.71
CA PRO A 158 20.90 10.16 11.95
C PRO A 158 20.29 9.44 13.16
N LYS A 159 20.85 9.71 14.35
CA LYS A 159 20.37 9.12 15.61
C LYS A 159 19.26 9.93 16.28
N THR A 160 19.09 11.19 15.89
CA THR A 160 18.12 12.12 16.48
C THR A 160 17.33 12.84 15.40
N PRO A 161 16.04 13.12 15.63
CA PRO A 161 15.24 13.89 14.69
C PRO A 161 15.73 15.34 14.60
N LEU A 162 15.28 16.06 13.58
CA LEU A 162 15.56 17.50 13.45
C LEU A 162 15.08 18.26 14.69
N ALA A 163 15.98 18.98 15.35
CA ALA A 163 15.67 19.74 16.57
C ALA A 163 14.98 21.08 16.30
N THR A 164 14.99 21.56 15.06
CA THR A 164 14.44 22.87 14.68
C THR A 164 12.92 22.90 14.80
N ALA A 165 12.38 23.95 15.42
CA ALA A 165 10.94 24.15 15.54
C ALA A 165 10.26 24.22 14.16
N ASP A 166 9.16 23.49 14.00
CA ASP A 166 8.38 23.50 12.77
C ASP A 166 7.39 24.69 12.75
N ARG A 167 7.14 25.23 11.56
CA ARG A 167 6.24 26.38 11.36
C ARG A 167 5.27 26.06 10.24
N LEU A 168 4.01 26.47 10.40
CA LEU A 168 3.01 26.34 9.37
C LEU A 168 3.31 27.30 8.20
N ILE A 169 3.14 26.80 6.99
CA ILE A 169 3.14 27.61 5.77
C ILE A 169 1.74 28.22 5.63
N GLN A 170 1.69 29.55 5.55
CA GLN A 170 0.45 30.29 5.31
C GLN A 170 0.36 30.66 3.83
N ASN A 171 -0.15 29.75 3.02
CA ASN A 171 -0.49 30.06 1.64
C ASN A 171 -1.65 31.06 1.62
N ARG A 172 -1.51 32.14 0.85
CA ARG A 172 -2.53 33.19 0.69
C ARG A 172 -3.14 33.21 -0.70
N GLY A 173 -2.56 32.43 -1.62
CA GLY A 173 -3.02 32.32 -2.99
C GLY A 173 -4.26 31.45 -3.15
N THR A 174 -4.47 31.05 -4.39
CA THR A 174 -5.65 30.34 -4.87
C THR A 174 -5.81 29.00 -4.14
N ILE A 175 -6.99 28.77 -3.57
CA ILE A 175 -7.35 27.49 -2.98
C ILE A 175 -7.51 26.47 -4.10
N VAL A 176 -6.84 25.33 -3.95
CA VAL A 176 -6.84 24.25 -4.92
C VAL A 176 -8.01 23.31 -4.63
N THR A 177 -8.88 23.13 -5.62
CA THR A 177 -10.07 22.27 -5.55
C THR A 177 -10.20 21.40 -6.81
N GLU A 178 -11.23 20.57 -6.88
CA GLU A 178 -11.60 19.85 -8.10
C GLU A 178 -11.79 20.84 -9.27
N GLY A 179 -11.17 20.54 -10.41
CA GLY A 179 -11.15 21.40 -11.61
C GLY A 179 -10.01 22.41 -11.65
N SER A 180 -9.30 22.66 -10.54
CA SER A 180 -8.13 23.57 -10.56
C SER A 180 -7.01 23.05 -11.45
N VAL A 181 -6.29 23.98 -12.07
CA VAL A 181 -5.04 23.68 -12.79
C VAL A 181 -3.86 24.00 -11.88
N VAL A 182 -3.00 23.01 -11.65
CA VAL A 182 -1.78 23.14 -10.85
C VAL A 182 -0.55 22.98 -11.72
N THR A 183 0.59 23.51 -11.27
CA THR A 183 1.88 23.37 -11.97
C THR A 183 2.81 22.49 -11.16
N THR A 184 3.56 21.61 -11.82
CA THR A 184 4.54 20.74 -11.16
C THR A 184 5.94 21.35 -11.16
N SER A 185 6.86 20.81 -10.36
CA SER A 185 8.28 21.19 -10.38
C SER A 185 8.97 21.01 -11.75
N SER A 186 8.48 20.13 -12.62
CA SER A 186 8.99 20.00 -13.99
C SER A 186 8.32 20.95 -15.00
N GLY A 187 7.37 21.78 -14.56
CA GLY A 187 6.61 22.69 -15.41
C GLY A 187 5.40 22.05 -16.09
N ARG A 188 5.07 20.77 -15.82
CA ARG A 188 3.81 20.17 -16.30
C ARG A 188 2.62 20.90 -15.67
N ARG A 189 1.60 21.20 -16.47
CA ARG A 189 0.31 21.73 -16.01
C ARG A 189 -0.68 20.58 -15.91
N LEU A 190 -1.22 20.34 -14.71
CA LEU A 190 -2.13 19.24 -14.42
C LEU A 190 -3.49 19.78 -14.02
N THR A 191 -4.55 19.26 -14.63
CA THR A 191 -5.93 19.57 -14.23
C THR A 191 -6.41 18.53 -13.22
N LEU A 192 -6.82 18.98 -12.03
CA LEU A 192 -7.34 18.11 -10.99
C LEU A 192 -8.77 17.68 -11.35
N GLY A 193 -9.00 16.37 -11.38
CA GLY A 193 -10.31 15.76 -11.51
C GLY A 193 -10.93 15.50 -10.13
N LYS A 194 -11.80 14.48 -10.07
CA LYS A 194 -12.54 14.12 -8.85
C LYS A 194 -11.62 13.81 -7.67
N SER A 195 -12.03 14.25 -6.49
CA SER A 195 -11.45 13.77 -5.24
C SER A 195 -11.67 12.26 -5.09
N ILE A 196 -10.59 11.53 -4.77
CA ILE A 196 -10.58 10.07 -4.59
C ILE A 196 -10.76 9.73 -3.10
N SER A 197 -10.03 10.44 -2.25
CA SER A 197 -10.07 10.29 -0.81
C SER A 197 -9.61 11.56 -0.12
N SER A 198 -10.16 11.84 1.05
CA SER A 198 -9.74 12.96 1.90
C SER A 198 -9.39 12.43 3.28
N GLY A 199 -8.16 12.71 3.73
CA GLY A 199 -7.67 12.37 5.07
C GLY A 199 -7.55 13.62 5.96
N GLY A 200 -6.95 13.45 7.14
CA GLY A 200 -6.75 14.56 8.09
C GLY A 200 -5.74 15.62 7.63
N GLU A 201 -4.86 15.27 6.68
CA GLU A 201 -3.77 16.15 6.24
C GLU A 201 -3.96 16.73 4.84
N GLY A 202 -4.71 16.05 3.98
CA GLY A 202 -4.92 16.48 2.62
C GLY A 202 -5.93 15.62 1.87
N THR A 203 -6.18 16.02 0.62
CA THR A 203 -7.07 15.34 -0.31
C THR A 203 -6.28 14.83 -1.51
N ILE A 204 -6.57 13.59 -1.90
CA ILE A 204 -6.03 12.98 -3.12
C ILE A 204 -7.01 13.23 -4.25
N TYR A 205 -6.54 13.87 -5.31
CA TYR A 205 -7.30 14.15 -6.53
C TYR A 205 -6.80 13.29 -7.69
N ALA A 206 -7.73 12.81 -8.51
CA ALA A 206 -7.39 12.27 -9.83
C ALA A 206 -6.77 13.37 -10.71
N VAL A 207 -5.92 13.01 -11.66
CA VAL A 207 -5.44 13.94 -12.69
C VAL A 207 -6.10 13.60 -14.02
N VAL A 208 -6.70 14.60 -14.68
CA VAL A 208 -7.40 14.39 -15.95
C VAL A 208 -6.42 13.93 -17.02
N GLY A 209 -6.70 12.77 -17.63
CA GLY A 209 -5.88 12.21 -18.71
C GLY A 209 -4.55 11.60 -18.27
N ASN A 210 -4.29 11.46 -16.96
CA ASN A 210 -3.06 10.87 -16.43
C ASN A 210 -3.38 9.70 -15.48
N ALA A 211 -2.46 8.75 -15.36
CA ALA A 211 -2.57 7.62 -14.44
C ALA A 211 -2.17 7.98 -13.00
N GLU A 212 -1.43 9.07 -12.82
CA GLU A 212 -0.99 9.60 -11.53
C GLU A 212 -2.14 10.30 -10.76
N VAL A 213 -1.89 10.57 -9.47
CA VAL A 213 -2.77 11.35 -8.61
C VAL A 213 -2.00 12.46 -7.92
N CYS A 214 -2.70 13.53 -7.52
CA CYS A 214 -2.12 14.62 -6.75
C CYS A 214 -2.64 14.58 -5.31
N LYS A 215 -1.74 14.56 -4.31
CA LYS A 215 -2.11 14.86 -2.92
C LYS A 215 -1.95 16.37 -2.73
N ILE A 216 -3.03 17.03 -2.30
CA ILE A 216 -3.06 18.45 -1.96
C ILE A 216 -3.29 18.57 -0.46
N TYR A 217 -2.42 19.28 0.25
CA TYR A 217 -2.54 19.45 1.69
C TYR A 217 -3.68 20.41 2.05
N HIS A 218 -4.33 20.15 3.18
CA HIS A 218 -5.35 21.06 3.72
C HIS A 218 -4.72 22.34 4.27
N THR A 219 -5.47 23.43 4.23
CA THR A 219 -5.07 24.70 4.84
C THR A 219 -4.75 24.52 6.32
N GLY A 220 -3.61 25.04 6.77
CA GLY A 220 -3.14 24.91 8.15
C GLY A 220 -2.55 23.54 8.51
N LYS A 221 -2.42 22.61 7.56
CA LYS A 221 -1.70 21.34 7.73
C LYS A 221 -0.34 21.30 7.04
N LEU A 222 -0.03 22.30 6.22
CA LEU A 222 1.24 22.42 5.54
C LEU A 222 2.26 23.12 6.43
N SER A 223 3.43 22.52 6.62
CA SER A 223 4.53 23.10 7.39
C SER A 223 5.83 23.15 6.60
N ILE A 224 6.79 23.94 7.08
CA ILE A 224 8.12 24.06 6.46
C ILE A 224 8.79 22.68 6.45
N ARG A 225 8.79 21.98 7.57
CA ARG A 225 9.40 20.65 7.68
C ARG A 225 8.77 19.65 6.72
N ARG A 226 7.44 19.70 6.56
CA ARG A 226 6.73 18.83 5.62
C ARG A 226 7.12 19.11 4.18
N ARG A 227 7.23 20.39 3.80
CA ARG A 227 7.72 20.78 2.48
C ARG A 227 9.15 20.28 2.24
N GLU A 228 10.08 20.55 3.15
CA GLU A 228 11.48 20.12 3.04
C GLU A 228 11.61 18.60 2.89
N LYS A 229 10.81 17.84 3.66
CA LYS A 229 10.75 16.38 3.55
C LYS A 229 10.32 15.94 2.15
N ILE A 230 9.24 16.51 1.61
CA ILE A 230 8.73 16.15 0.27
C ILE A 230 9.73 16.56 -0.82
N GLU A 231 10.35 17.74 -0.69
CA GLU A 231 11.44 18.19 -1.58
C GLU A 231 12.57 17.14 -1.59
N LEU A 232 13.01 16.69 -0.41
CA LEU A 232 14.01 15.64 -0.29
C LEU A 232 13.53 14.30 -0.90
N MET A 233 12.30 13.88 -0.65
CA MET A 233 11.73 12.64 -1.23
C MET A 233 11.74 12.68 -2.77
N VAL A 234 11.34 13.81 -3.37
CA VAL A 234 11.30 13.99 -4.83
C VAL A 234 12.70 13.96 -5.45
N THR A 235 13.74 14.37 -4.72
CA THR A 235 15.13 14.22 -5.21
C THR A 235 15.57 12.76 -5.36
N ARG A 236 14.95 11.82 -4.63
CA ARG A 236 15.19 10.38 -4.73
C ARG A 236 13.97 9.73 -5.40
N ARG A 237 13.92 9.77 -6.73
CA ARG A 237 12.80 9.20 -7.51
C ARG A 237 12.72 7.67 -7.37
N ILE A 238 11.96 7.21 -6.39
CA ILE A 238 11.62 5.80 -6.22
C ILE A 238 10.47 5.46 -7.18
N VAL A 239 10.77 4.62 -8.16
CA VAL A 239 9.82 4.12 -9.16
C VAL A 239 9.67 2.61 -9.00
N GLU A 240 9.27 2.19 -7.80
CA GLU A 240 9.03 0.78 -7.46
C GLU A 240 7.51 0.49 -7.54
N PRO A 241 7.08 -0.48 -8.36
CA PRO A 241 5.67 -0.85 -8.44
C PRO A 241 5.09 -1.21 -7.07
N GLY A 242 3.95 -0.60 -6.72
CA GLY A 242 3.34 -0.82 -5.42
C GLY A 242 3.77 0.18 -4.33
N ILE A 243 4.61 1.17 -4.61
CA ILE A 243 4.92 2.24 -3.64
C ILE A 243 4.46 3.58 -4.21
N CYS A 244 3.54 4.25 -3.50
CA CYS A 244 3.06 5.57 -3.88
C CYS A 244 4.02 6.68 -3.44
N TRP A 245 5.26 6.66 -3.95
CA TRP A 245 6.30 7.63 -3.60
C TRP A 245 6.04 9.00 -4.26
N PRO A 246 6.34 10.14 -3.60
CA PRO A 246 6.28 11.46 -4.21
C PRO A 246 7.25 11.57 -5.40
N THR A 247 6.75 12.02 -6.55
CA THR A 247 7.52 12.10 -7.79
C THR A 247 7.82 13.53 -8.20
N GLU A 248 6.93 14.47 -7.88
CA GLU A 248 7.06 15.89 -8.19
C GLU A 248 6.35 16.77 -7.18
N LEU A 249 6.85 17.99 -7.00
CA LEU A 249 6.18 19.03 -6.22
C LEU A 249 5.03 19.63 -7.02
N VAL A 250 3.99 20.07 -6.34
CA VAL A 250 2.81 20.71 -6.94
C VAL A 250 2.63 22.12 -6.37
N PHE A 251 2.39 23.06 -7.26
CA PHE A 251 2.22 24.49 -6.98
C PHE A 251 0.86 24.99 -7.48
N ASN A 252 0.25 25.92 -6.74
CA ASN A 252 -0.96 26.60 -7.18
C ASN A 252 -0.67 27.66 -8.26
N ALA A 253 -1.70 28.41 -8.67
CA ALA A 253 -1.57 29.48 -9.68
C ALA A 253 -0.58 30.56 -9.27
N ASP A 254 -0.46 30.82 -7.96
CA ASP A 254 0.41 31.82 -7.34
C ASP A 254 1.84 31.31 -7.06
N GLN A 255 2.19 30.12 -7.58
CA GLN A 255 3.49 29.44 -7.38
C GLN A 255 3.79 29.09 -5.91
N GLU A 256 2.77 28.98 -5.07
CA GLU A 256 2.90 28.47 -3.71
C GLU A 256 2.85 26.93 -3.71
N PHE A 257 3.74 26.29 -2.92
CA PHE A 257 3.74 24.84 -2.75
C PHE A 257 2.45 24.39 -2.05
N VAL A 258 1.76 23.41 -2.61
CA VAL A 258 0.46 22.92 -2.09
C VAL A 258 0.38 21.40 -1.94
N GLY A 259 1.34 20.64 -2.49
CA GLY A 259 1.22 19.19 -2.52
C GLY A 259 2.24 18.52 -3.43
N TYR A 260 1.95 17.29 -3.84
CA TYR A 260 2.85 16.52 -4.69
C TYR A 260 2.09 15.52 -5.57
N VAL A 261 2.74 15.09 -6.65
CA VAL A 261 2.28 14.02 -7.56
C VAL A 261 2.81 12.67 -7.07
N MET A 262 2.01 11.62 -7.17
CA MET A 262 2.43 10.25 -6.88
C MET A 262 1.69 9.22 -7.77
N PRO A 263 2.20 7.98 -7.89
CA PRO A 263 1.48 6.88 -8.51
C PRO A 263 0.11 6.63 -7.85
N ARG A 264 -0.87 6.22 -8.65
CA ARG A 264 -2.18 5.83 -8.14
C ARG A 264 -2.16 4.40 -7.62
N ALA A 265 -2.49 4.23 -6.35
CA ALA A 265 -2.67 2.90 -5.77
C ALA A 265 -3.88 2.17 -6.35
N GLU A 266 -3.78 0.84 -6.42
CA GLU A 266 -4.88 -0.04 -6.81
C GLU A 266 -5.26 -0.98 -5.65
N GLY A 267 -6.51 -1.45 -5.68
CA GLY A 267 -7.00 -2.47 -4.75
C GLY A 267 -7.79 -1.91 -3.56
N LYS A 268 -7.89 -2.71 -2.50
CA LYS A 268 -8.59 -2.37 -1.25
C LYS A 268 -7.67 -2.57 -0.06
N THR A 269 -7.83 -1.76 0.98
CA THR A 269 -7.00 -1.88 2.19
C THR A 269 -7.19 -3.24 2.86
N LEU A 270 -6.15 -3.80 3.47
CA LEU A 270 -6.25 -5.05 4.23
C LEU A 270 -7.36 -4.97 5.29
N GLN A 271 -7.46 -3.82 5.97
CA GLN A 271 -8.43 -3.58 7.03
C GLN A 271 -9.88 -3.74 6.55
N THR A 272 -10.20 -3.22 5.36
CA THR A 272 -11.57 -3.20 4.82
C THR A 272 -11.88 -4.38 3.90
N SER A 273 -10.94 -5.31 3.75
CA SER A 273 -11.11 -6.48 2.87
C SER A 273 -10.67 -7.77 3.58
N VAL A 274 -9.37 -8.03 3.65
CA VAL A 274 -8.78 -9.30 4.10
C VAL A 274 -9.04 -9.55 5.58
N PHE A 275 -8.97 -8.52 6.43
CA PHE A 275 -9.00 -8.68 7.88
C PHE A 275 -10.41 -8.89 8.46
N VAL A 276 -11.44 -8.88 7.61
CA VAL A 276 -12.83 -9.11 8.00
C VAL A 276 -13.37 -10.30 7.20
N LYS A 277 -13.56 -11.45 7.85
CA LYS A 277 -13.91 -12.72 7.19
C LYS A 277 -15.05 -12.62 6.14
N PRO A 278 -16.21 -11.99 6.43
CA PRO A 278 -17.24 -11.81 5.41
C PRO A 278 -16.82 -10.93 4.22
N LEU A 279 -16.00 -9.90 4.45
CA LEU A 279 -15.50 -9.01 3.39
C LEU A 279 -14.41 -9.67 2.56
N LEU A 280 -13.57 -10.51 3.16
CA LEU A 280 -12.58 -11.33 2.46
C LEU A 280 -13.29 -12.28 1.49
N ALA A 281 -14.26 -13.06 1.97
CA ALA A 281 -15.03 -13.98 1.12
C ALA A 281 -15.80 -13.26 0.01
N LYS A 282 -16.31 -12.04 0.26
CA LYS A 282 -17.02 -11.24 -0.74
C LYS A 282 -16.08 -10.60 -1.78
N THR A 283 -14.95 -10.06 -1.32
CA THR A 283 -14.03 -9.28 -2.16
C THR A 283 -13.12 -10.19 -2.97
N PHE A 284 -12.70 -11.31 -2.38
CA PHE A 284 -11.77 -12.27 -2.97
C PHE A 284 -12.31 -13.70 -2.80
N PRO A 285 -13.39 -14.06 -3.52
CA PRO A 285 -14.10 -15.33 -3.32
C PRO A 285 -13.28 -16.58 -3.63
N HIS A 286 -12.22 -16.44 -4.42
CA HIS A 286 -11.33 -17.54 -4.82
C HIS A 286 -10.02 -17.58 -4.04
N TRP A 287 -9.83 -16.68 -3.06
CA TRP A 287 -8.61 -16.68 -2.28
C TRP A 287 -8.54 -17.88 -1.33
N THR A 288 -7.32 -18.35 -1.18
CA THR A 288 -6.91 -19.48 -0.35
C THR A 288 -5.84 -19.04 0.64
N ARG A 289 -5.36 -19.96 1.49
CA ARG A 289 -4.22 -19.67 2.37
C ARG A 289 -2.99 -19.24 1.57
N ARG A 290 -2.75 -19.84 0.39
CA ARG A 290 -1.65 -19.43 -0.50
C ARG A 290 -1.70 -17.95 -0.86
N ASP A 291 -2.87 -17.39 -1.09
CA ASP A 291 -3.01 -15.95 -1.39
C ASP A 291 -2.60 -15.07 -0.22
N LEU A 292 -2.91 -15.47 1.02
CA LEU A 292 -2.42 -14.74 2.20
C LEU A 292 -0.90 -14.80 2.32
N VAL A 293 -0.29 -15.95 1.98
CA VAL A 293 1.17 -16.11 1.95
C VAL A 293 1.79 -15.22 0.86
N ASN A 294 1.18 -15.15 -0.34
CA ASN A 294 1.64 -14.27 -1.42
C ASN A 294 1.59 -12.79 -1.01
N VAL A 295 0.50 -12.35 -0.36
CA VAL A 295 0.37 -10.98 0.15
C VAL A 295 1.45 -10.68 1.19
N ALA A 296 1.71 -11.62 2.11
CA ALA A 296 2.77 -11.48 3.11
C ALA A 296 4.16 -11.36 2.47
N ILE A 297 4.47 -12.17 1.46
CA ILE A 297 5.73 -12.11 0.71
C ILE A 297 5.86 -10.79 -0.05
N ALA A 298 4.79 -10.36 -0.74
CA ALA A 298 4.77 -9.11 -1.49
C ALA A 298 4.99 -7.90 -0.58
N PHE A 299 4.34 -7.88 0.60
CA PHE A 299 4.58 -6.87 1.63
C PHE A 299 6.05 -6.85 2.09
N LEU A 300 6.64 -8.01 2.41
CA LEU A 300 8.03 -8.07 2.85
C LEU A 300 9.01 -7.59 1.78
N LYS A 301 8.75 -7.87 0.50
CA LYS A 301 9.58 -7.36 -0.60
C LYS A 301 9.59 -5.84 -0.64
N GLN A 302 8.43 -5.19 -0.45
CA GLN A 302 8.35 -3.73 -0.39
C GLN A 302 9.13 -3.17 0.82
N VAL A 303 8.95 -3.75 2.01
CA VAL A 303 9.68 -3.31 3.20
C VAL A 303 11.20 -3.55 3.05
N GLN A 304 11.61 -4.69 2.49
CA GLN A 304 13.02 -4.99 2.22
C GLN A 304 13.64 -3.96 1.28
N TYR A 305 12.92 -3.61 0.20
CA TYR A 305 13.36 -2.60 -0.74
C TYR A 305 13.50 -1.23 -0.07
N LEU A 306 12.50 -0.78 0.69
CA LEU A 306 12.55 0.48 1.46
C LEU A 306 13.72 0.49 2.47
N HIS A 307 13.94 -0.62 3.18
CA HIS A 307 15.05 -0.77 4.13
C HIS A 307 16.42 -0.67 3.46
N SER A 308 16.54 -1.14 2.21
CA SER A 308 17.78 -1.03 1.43
C SER A 308 18.13 0.42 1.11
N LEU A 309 17.12 1.30 1.09
CA LEU A 309 17.26 2.74 0.88
C LEU A 309 17.25 3.54 2.20
N ASN A 310 17.37 2.86 3.35
CA ASN A 310 17.30 3.46 4.68
C ASN A 310 15.98 4.18 5.00
N ILE A 311 14.89 3.80 4.33
CA ILE A 311 13.54 4.27 4.62
C ILE A 311 12.91 3.32 5.65
N ILE A 312 12.30 3.89 6.69
CA ILE A 312 11.50 3.17 7.69
C ILE A 312 10.04 3.56 7.50
N VAL A 313 9.15 2.59 7.32
CA VAL A 313 7.70 2.84 7.10
C VAL A 313 7.09 3.56 8.30
N GLY A 314 7.46 3.13 9.51
CA GLY A 314 7.13 3.80 10.77
C GLY A 314 5.70 3.56 11.27
N ASP A 315 4.70 3.68 10.39
CA ASP A 315 3.29 3.33 10.65
C ASP A 315 2.82 2.20 9.73
N ILE A 316 3.42 1.01 9.92
CA ILE A 316 2.88 -0.21 9.34
C ILE A 316 1.47 -0.41 9.90
N ASN A 317 0.47 -0.33 9.02
CA ASN A 317 -0.94 -0.35 9.38
C ASN A 317 -1.75 -0.98 8.23
N PRO A 318 -2.76 -1.84 8.50
CA PRO A 318 -3.58 -2.45 7.46
C PRO A 318 -4.46 -1.49 6.66
N MET A 319 -4.58 -0.22 7.09
CA MET A 319 -5.17 0.85 6.30
C MET A 319 -4.22 1.36 5.19
N ASN A 320 -2.91 1.27 5.40
CA ASN A 320 -1.88 1.79 4.49
C ASN A 320 -1.32 0.73 3.53
N LEU A 321 -1.85 -0.50 3.58
CA LEU A 321 -1.54 -1.57 2.63
C LEU A 321 -2.79 -2.00 1.86
N LEU A 322 -2.77 -1.80 0.55
CA LEU A 322 -3.85 -2.19 -0.36
C LEU A 322 -3.46 -3.47 -1.11
N VAL A 323 -4.45 -4.33 -1.33
CA VAL A 323 -4.32 -5.58 -2.07
C VAL A 323 -5.23 -5.58 -3.28
N THR A 324 -4.72 -6.11 -4.40
CA THR A 324 -5.48 -6.32 -5.63
C THR A 324 -6.00 -7.76 -5.69
N PRO A 325 -6.87 -8.14 -6.66
CA PRO A 325 -7.24 -9.54 -6.87
C PRO A 325 -6.05 -10.47 -7.12
N ASP A 326 -4.96 -9.95 -7.69
CA ASP A 326 -3.66 -10.62 -7.78
C ASP A 326 -2.93 -10.49 -6.44
N SER A 327 -2.86 -11.61 -5.69
CA SER A 327 -2.30 -11.68 -4.35
C SER A 327 -0.78 -11.44 -4.28
N ASN A 328 -0.10 -11.37 -5.43
CA ASN A 328 1.33 -11.02 -5.51
C ASN A 328 1.57 -9.51 -5.57
N LYS A 329 0.52 -8.69 -5.64
CA LYS A 329 0.60 -7.24 -5.77
C LYS A 329 0.00 -6.55 -4.57
N VAL A 330 0.84 -5.79 -3.88
CA VAL A 330 0.45 -4.93 -2.76
C VAL A 330 0.87 -3.49 -3.05
N TRP A 331 0.08 -2.55 -2.55
CA TRP A 331 0.36 -1.13 -2.64
C TRP A 331 0.52 -0.52 -1.25
N MET A 332 1.63 0.18 -1.04
CA MET A 332 1.90 1.00 0.14
C MET A 332 1.53 2.45 -0.16
N VAL A 333 0.61 2.98 0.64
CA VAL A 333 0.16 4.37 0.56
C VAL A 333 0.63 5.17 1.78
N ASP A 334 0.39 6.48 1.75
CA ASP A 334 0.77 7.42 2.81
C ASP A 334 2.29 7.42 3.07
N THR A 335 3.06 7.35 1.97
CA THR A 335 4.53 7.26 1.99
C THR A 335 5.21 8.52 2.51
N ASP A 336 4.51 9.67 2.49
CA ASP A 336 4.96 10.92 3.09
C ASP A 336 5.00 10.89 4.61
N SER A 337 4.36 9.90 5.25
CA SER A 337 4.51 9.62 6.68
C SER A 337 5.80 8.85 7.01
N PHE A 338 6.46 8.22 6.02
CA PHE A 338 7.62 7.35 6.26
C PHE A 338 8.79 8.14 6.84
N GLN A 339 9.57 7.50 7.70
CA GLN A 339 10.78 8.09 8.24
C GLN A 339 11.91 7.99 7.21
N ILE A 340 12.52 9.14 6.92
CA ILE A 340 13.73 9.28 6.11
C ILE A 340 14.66 10.27 6.79
N ASP A 341 15.96 10.00 6.77
CA ASP A 341 16.95 10.94 7.30
C ASP A 341 16.57 11.41 8.73
N HIS A 342 16.58 12.72 8.97
CA HIS A 342 16.20 13.37 10.22
C HIS A 342 14.69 13.63 10.36
N PHE A 343 13.87 13.21 9.38
CA PHE A 343 12.42 13.37 9.39
C PHE A 343 11.75 12.13 10.01
N PRO A 344 11.28 12.20 11.27
CA PRO A 344 10.63 11.07 11.92
C PRO A 344 9.26 10.78 11.30
N CYS A 345 8.79 9.55 11.52
CA CYS A 345 7.38 9.23 11.32
C CYS A 345 6.57 9.71 12.54
N GLU A 346 5.67 10.66 12.31
CA GLU A 346 4.91 11.39 13.34
C GLU A 346 3.63 10.66 13.82
N VAL A 347 3.29 9.56 13.15
CA VAL A 347 2.11 8.73 13.44
C VAL A 347 2.53 7.32 13.83
N GLY A 348 1.59 6.53 14.36
CA GLY A 348 1.86 5.15 14.72
C GLY A 348 0.63 4.46 15.30
N THR A 349 0.55 3.15 15.08
CA THR A 349 -0.59 2.33 15.47
C THR A 349 -0.20 1.36 16.59
N VAL A 350 -0.85 1.45 17.76
CA VAL A 350 -0.44 0.75 19.01
C VAL A 350 -0.09 -0.74 18.82
N PRO A 351 -0.91 -1.58 18.13
CA PRO A 351 -0.56 -2.97 17.85
C PRO A 351 0.79 -3.20 17.15
N PHE A 352 1.25 -2.24 16.36
CA PHE A 352 2.48 -2.32 15.57
C PHE A 352 3.67 -1.62 16.25
N THR A 353 3.44 -0.89 17.34
CA THR A 353 4.50 -0.21 18.10
C THR A 353 5.27 -1.21 18.96
N ALA A 354 6.60 -1.22 18.84
CA ALA A 354 7.44 -2.14 19.60
C ALA A 354 7.35 -1.90 21.13
N PRO A 355 7.49 -2.95 21.97
CA PRO A 355 7.31 -2.89 23.43
C PRO A 355 8.03 -1.72 24.13
N GLU A 356 9.30 -1.50 23.78
CA GLU A 356 10.21 -0.50 24.39
C GLU A 356 9.91 0.95 24.00
N ILE A 357 9.02 1.16 23.02
CA ILE A 357 8.57 2.49 22.57
C ILE A 357 7.06 2.70 22.74
N GLN A 358 6.37 1.78 23.42
CA GLN A 358 4.97 1.95 23.81
C GLN A 358 4.78 3.19 24.68
N GLY A 359 3.77 4.01 24.36
CA GLY A 359 3.46 5.24 25.10
C GLY A 359 4.42 6.41 24.86
N LYS A 360 5.48 6.23 24.06
CA LYS A 360 6.32 7.35 23.61
C LYS A 360 5.60 8.15 22.54
N GLU A 361 5.72 9.46 22.60
CA GLU A 361 5.14 10.37 21.62
C GLU A 361 5.86 10.22 20.27
N TYR A 362 5.10 9.88 19.23
CA TYR A 362 5.62 9.77 17.86
C TYR A 362 6.16 11.12 17.38
N GLY A 363 7.10 11.10 16.43
CA GLY A 363 7.76 12.32 15.96
C GLY A 363 8.86 12.86 16.88
N LYS A 364 8.92 12.48 18.16
CA LYS A 364 10.00 12.91 19.09
C LYS A 364 11.25 12.05 19.08
N TYR A 365 11.26 10.95 18.32
CA TYR A 365 12.39 10.05 18.19
C TYR A 365 12.42 9.44 16.78
N LEU A 366 13.61 8.99 16.36
CA LEU A 366 13.76 8.19 15.15
C LEU A 366 13.60 6.71 15.52
N ARG A 367 12.75 6.01 14.77
CA ARG A 367 12.62 4.56 14.87
C ARG A 367 13.85 3.89 14.28
N THR A 368 14.17 2.71 14.76
CA THR A 368 15.21 1.84 14.20
C THR A 368 14.57 0.76 13.34
N LYS A 369 15.38 0.10 12.50
CA LYS A 369 14.93 -1.10 11.78
C LYS A 369 14.43 -2.17 12.74
N ASP A 370 15.04 -2.29 13.92
CA ASP A 370 14.62 -3.26 14.94
C ASP A 370 13.20 -2.99 15.46
N HIS A 371 12.82 -1.73 15.71
CA HIS A 371 11.43 -1.37 16.03
C HIS A 371 10.46 -1.80 14.92
N GLU A 372 10.87 -1.64 13.66
CA GLU A 372 10.05 -2.01 12.51
C GLU A 372 9.96 -3.52 12.30
N LEU A 373 10.97 -4.31 12.66
CA LEU A 373 10.90 -5.77 12.60
C LEU A 373 9.77 -6.34 13.48
N PHE A 374 9.50 -5.72 14.63
CA PHE A 374 8.34 -6.06 15.45
C PHE A 374 7.02 -5.76 14.72
N ALA A 375 6.91 -4.56 14.12
CA ALA A 375 5.74 -4.15 13.35
C ALA A 375 5.49 -5.06 12.13
N VAL A 376 6.55 -5.44 11.42
CA VAL A 376 6.52 -6.42 10.32
C VAL A 376 5.99 -7.75 10.81
N ALA A 377 6.53 -8.31 11.89
CA ALA A 377 6.04 -9.57 12.44
C ALA A 377 4.55 -9.49 12.83
N THR A 378 4.11 -8.37 13.41
CA THR A 378 2.70 -8.14 13.73
C THR A 378 1.82 -8.11 12.48
N MET A 379 2.25 -7.45 11.41
CA MET A 379 1.51 -7.46 10.13
C MET A 379 1.44 -8.88 9.53
N LEU A 380 2.56 -9.61 9.50
CA LEU A 380 2.59 -10.99 9.03
C LEU A 380 1.65 -11.89 9.83
N PHE A 381 1.64 -11.74 11.16
CA PHE A 381 0.73 -12.46 12.04
C PHE A 381 -0.73 -12.16 11.70
N MET A 382 -1.07 -10.88 11.53
CA MET A 382 -2.43 -10.44 11.19
C MET A 382 -2.86 -10.82 9.76
N ILE A 383 -1.92 -10.99 8.82
CA ILE A 383 -2.22 -11.53 7.48
C ILE A 383 -2.51 -13.04 7.57
N LEU A 384 -1.66 -13.81 8.26
CA LEU A 384 -1.80 -15.27 8.35
C LEU A 384 -2.95 -15.69 9.29
N LEU A 385 -3.28 -14.87 10.28
CA LEU A 385 -4.48 -14.93 11.11
C LEU A 385 -5.35 -13.69 10.81
N PRO A 386 -6.08 -13.66 9.68
CA PRO A 386 -6.73 -12.46 9.13
C PRO A 386 -7.34 -11.51 10.17
N GLY A 387 -6.69 -10.37 10.40
CA GLY A 387 -7.18 -9.29 11.27
C GLY A 387 -7.03 -9.52 12.76
N LYS A 388 -6.39 -10.60 13.21
CA LYS A 388 -6.21 -10.92 14.63
C LYS A 388 -4.85 -10.45 15.14
N PRO A 389 -4.77 -9.44 16.03
CA PRO A 389 -3.49 -9.00 16.59
C PRO A 389 -2.82 -10.07 17.49
N PRO A 390 -1.48 -10.09 17.61
CA PRO A 390 -0.76 -11.10 18.39
C PRO A 390 -1.14 -11.09 19.88
N TYR A 391 -1.24 -9.92 20.52
CA TYR A 391 -1.51 -9.78 21.96
C TYR A 391 -2.99 -9.69 22.34
N SER A 392 -3.88 -10.28 21.54
CA SER A 392 -5.33 -10.09 21.69
C SER A 392 -6.00 -11.12 22.62
N GLN A 393 -5.44 -11.34 23.81
CA GLN A 393 -5.95 -12.24 24.85
C GLN A 393 -7.29 -11.76 25.45
N GLN A 394 -8.14 -12.68 25.93
CA GLN A 394 -9.34 -12.29 26.68
C GLN A 394 -8.97 -11.94 28.14
N GLY A 395 -9.58 -10.89 28.71
CA GLY A 395 -9.36 -10.49 30.11
C GLY A 395 -7.99 -9.86 30.42
N GLY A 396 -7.29 -9.31 29.42
CA GLY A 396 -6.03 -8.58 29.60
C GLY A 396 -6.21 -7.08 29.90
N GLY A 397 -5.10 -6.37 30.09
CA GLY A 397 -5.07 -4.91 30.20
C GLY A 397 -5.25 -4.23 28.84
N THR A 398 -4.86 -2.95 28.74
CA THR A 398 -4.90 -2.25 27.45
C THR A 398 -3.99 -2.95 26.42
N ALA A 399 -4.23 -2.76 25.12
CA ALA A 399 -3.39 -3.35 24.07
C ALA A 399 -1.90 -2.99 24.27
N SER A 400 -1.63 -1.75 24.67
CA SER A 400 -0.27 -1.27 24.97
C SER A 400 0.36 -2.03 26.14
N ASP A 401 -0.38 -2.29 27.23
CA ASP A 401 0.13 -3.03 28.38
C ASP A 401 0.41 -4.49 28.04
N ASN A 402 -0.45 -5.12 27.23
CA ASN A 402 -0.24 -6.52 26.82
C ASN A 402 1.02 -6.68 25.95
N ILE A 403 1.30 -5.68 25.10
CA ILE A 403 2.51 -5.61 24.27
C ILE A 403 3.74 -5.35 25.15
N ARG A 404 3.70 -4.35 26.05
CA ARG A 404 4.80 -4.06 26.99
C ARG A 404 5.21 -5.27 27.82
N ASN A 405 4.22 -6.04 28.26
CA ASN A 405 4.44 -7.25 29.07
C ASN A 405 4.75 -8.50 28.23
N MET A 406 4.80 -8.41 26.90
CA MET A 406 5.03 -9.52 25.98
C MET A 406 4.14 -10.74 26.29
N ASN A 407 2.87 -10.48 26.63
CA ASN A 407 1.91 -11.52 27.02
C ASN A 407 1.30 -12.18 25.78
N PHE A 408 2.11 -12.88 24.99
CA PHE A 408 1.63 -13.57 23.80
C PHE A 408 0.79 -14.79 24.20
N PRO A 409 -0.48 -14.91 23.72
CA PRO A 409 -1.42 -15.91 24.21
C PRO A 409 -1.43 -17.24 23.44
N TYR A 410 -0.61 -17.38 22.39
CA TYR A 410 -0.60 -18.58 21.54
C TYR A 410 0.52 -19.53 21.96
N ARG A 411 0.15 -20.70 22.49
CA ARG A 411 1.10 -21.69 23.00
C ARG A 411 1.97 -22.29 21.88
N PHE A 412 3.26 -22.43 22.17
CA PHE A 412 4.25 -23.12 21.34
C PHE A 412 5.23 -23.97 22.18
N LYS A 413 5.88 -23.40 23.20
CA LYS A 413 6.83 -24.08 24.11
C LYS A 413 6.12 -24.74 25.30
N LYS A 414 6.75 -25.74 25.95
CA LYS A 414 6.17 -26.46 27.12
C LYS A 414 5.82 -25.53 28.30
N ASP A 415 6.55 -24.41 28.41
CA ASP A 415 6.34 -23.37 29.43
C ASP A 415 5.66 -22.10 28.90
N SER A 416 5.36 -22.05 27.59
CA SER A 416 4.63 -20.92 27.01
C SER A 416 3.23 -20.81 27.63
N GLY A 417 2.94 -19.66 28.23
CA GLY A 417 1.71 -19.42 28.99
C GLY A 417 1.61 -20.21 30.31
N LYS A 418 2.72 -20.62 30.96
CA LYS A 418 2.69 -21.07 32.37
C LYS A 418 2.59 -19.87 33.32
N GLY A 419 1.74 -19.98 34.36
CA GLY A 419 1.47 -18.91 35.33
C GLY A 419 0.59 -17.76 34.82
N LYS A 420 0.33 -17.69 33.51
CA LYS A 420 -0.57 -16.75 32.86
C LYS A 420 -1.79 -17.56 32.40
N VAL A 421 -3.00 -17.17 32.78
CA VAL A 421 -4.22 -17.85 32.28
C VAL A 421 -4.09 -17.92 30.75
N SER A 422 -4.02 -19.11 30.17
CA SER A 422 -3.86 -19.23 28.71
C SER A 422 -5.19 -18.87 28.06
N VAL A 423 -5.40 -17.58 27.81
CA VAL A 423 -6.61 -17.05 27.22
C VAL A 423 -6.45 -16.91 25.72
N THR A 424 -5.91 -17.96 25.06
CA THR A 424 -5.86 -18.01 23.60
C THR A 424 -7.27 -17.74 23.09
N PRO A 425 -7.49 -16.75 22.22
CA PRO A 425 -8.84 -16.35 21.84
C PRO A 425 -9.62 -17.52 21.25
N VAL A 426 -10.68 -17.96 21.94
CA VAL A 426 -11.45 -19.14 21.56
C VAL A 426 -12.08 -18.94 20.18
N GLY A 427 -12.01 -19.96 19.32
CA GLY A 427 -12.64 -19.97 18.00
C GLY A 427 -11.66 -20.15 16.84
N THR A 428 -12.03 -19.60 15.68
CA THR A 428 -11.36 -19.82 14.38
C THR A 428 -9.84 -19.56 14.40
N TRP A 429 -9.36 -18.62 15.21
CA TRP A 429 -7.95 -18.27 15.28
C TRP A 429 -7.06 -19.36 15.88
N GLN A 430 -7.58 -20.13 16.84
CA GLN A 430 -6.84 -21.28 17.41
C GLN A 430 -6.66 -22.39 16.38
N ASN A 431 -7.70 -22.62 15.57
CA ASN A 431 -7.62 -23.57 14.46
C ASN A 431 -6.55 -23.11 13.48
N ILE A 432 -6.59 -21.85 13.02
CA ILE A 432 -5.57 -21.32 12.10
C ILE A 432 -4.16 -21.48 12.68
N TRP A 433 -3.93 -21.09 13.94
CA TRP A 433 -2.64 -21.27 14.61
C TRP A 433 -2.19 -22.74 14.59
N SER A 434 -3.07 -23.69 14.89
CA SER A 434 -2.73 -25.12 14.87
C SER A 434 -2.32 -25.64 13.49
N HIS A 435 -2.85 -25.02 12.42
CA HIS A 435 -2.54 -25.38 11.04
C HIS A 435 -1.22 -24.79 10.53
N LEU A 436 -0.70 -23.73 11.17
CA LEU A 436 0.59 -23.15 10.81
C LEU A 436 1.75 -24.15 10.97
N PRO A 437 2.74 -24.13 10.06
CA PRO A 437 3.98 -24.90 10.19
C PRO A 437 4.71 -24.63 11.50
N TYR A 438 5.51 -25.61 11.93
CA TYR A 438 6.30 -25.52 13.16
C TYR A 438 7.22 -24.29 13.15
N LEU A 439 7.98 -24.08 12.08
CA LEU A 439 8.96 -22.99 11.97
C LEU A 439 8.31 -21.60 12.00
N LEU A 440 7.10 -21.45 11.44
CA LEU A 440 6.37 -20.17 11.53
C LEU A 440 5.85 -19.92 12.95
N LYS A 441 5.35 -20.95 13.64
CA LYS A 441 4.94 -20.82 15.05
C LYS A 441 6.12 -20.47 15.95
N GLU A 442 7.27 -21.11 15.73
CA GLU A 442 8.52 -20.79 16.42
C GLU A 442 8.94 -19.35 16.18
N ALA A 443 8.94 -18.89 14.92
CA ALA A 443 9.30 -17.53 14.58
C ALA A 443 8.42 -16.50 15.28
N PHE A 444 7.09 -16.70 15.29
CA PHE A 444 6.18 -15.81 16.02
C PHE A 444 6.35 -15.89 17.54
N SER A 445 6.53 -17.08 18.12
CA SER A 445 6.78 -17.25 19.57
C SER A 445 8.07 -16.54 19.97
N ASN A 446 9.18 -16.75 19.26
CA ASN A 446 10.44 -16.08 19.54
C ASN A 446 10.31 -14.55 19.47
N THR A 447 9.59 -14.02 18.47
CA THR A 447 9.38 -12.57 18.36
C THR A 447 8.46 -12.00 19.45
N PHE A 448 7.33 -12.65 19.74
CA PHE A 448 6.30 -12.07 20.61
C PHE A 448 6.38 -12.49 22.09
N GLU A 449 7.08 -13.58 22.41
CA GLU A 449 7.34 -14.04 23.78
C GLU A 449 8.75 -13.63 24.22
N ASP A 450 9.77 -13.87 23.39
CA ASP A 450 11.18 -13.72 23.78
C ASP A 450 11.82 -12.41 23.26
N ASN A 451 11.04 -11.58 22.55
CA ASN A 451 11.51 -10.36 21.87
C ASN A 451 12.66 -10.60 20.87
N GLN A 452 12.81 -11.83 20.36
CA GLN A 452 13.80 -12.19 19.36
C GLN A 452 13.22 -11.94 17.96
N ARG A 453 13.49 -10.74 17.44
CA ARG A 453 13.00 -10.27 16.15
C ARG A 453 13.83 -10.87 15.02
N ARG A 454 13.16 -11.33 13.97
CA ARG A 454 13.81 -11.91 12.78
C ARG A 454 13.99 -10.88 11.68
N PRO A 455 15.13 -10.90 10.96
CA PRO A 455 15.32 -10.14 9.74
C PRO A 455 14.26 -10.47 8.67
N ILE A 456 14.02 -9.52 7.75
CA ILE A 456 13.04 -9.69 6.66
C ILE A 456 13.38 -10.89 5.75
N GLY A 457 14.66 -11.12 5.46
CA GLY A 457 15.11 -12.24 4.61
C GLY A 457 14.73 -13.61 5.16
N ASP A 458 14.78 -13.78 6.48
CA ASP A 458 14.37 -15.02 7.15
C ASP A 458 12.86 -15.25 7.00
N TRP A 459 12.06 -14.21 7.19
CA TRP A 459 10.61 -14.29 6.98
C TRP A 459 10.26 -14.64 5.54
N LEU A 460 10.94 -14.06 4.56
CA LEU A 460 10.76 -14.40 3.14
C LEU A 460 11.05 -15.87 2.88
N THR A 461 12.13 -16.41 3.46
CA THR A 461 12.50 -17.83 3.33
C THR A 461 11.44 -18.74 3.93
N LEU A 462 10.97 -18.45 5.15
CA LEU A 462 9.94 -19.23 5.83
C LEU A 462 8.59 -19.21 5.08
N LEU A 463 8.18 -18.05 4.56
CA LEU A 463 6.93 -17.91 3.83
C LEU A 463 7.00 -18.56 2.44
N ALA A 464 8.15 -18.46 1.75
CA ALA A 464 8.36 -19.15 0.48
C ALA A 464 8.30 -20.67 0.66
N GLN A 465 8.95 -21.20 1.71
CA GLN A 465 8.83 -22.62 2.07
C GLN A 465 7.36 -22.98 2.35
N TYR A 466 6.66 -22.19 3.17
CA TYR A 466 5.27 -22.48 3.51
C TYR A 466 4.35 -22.46 2.28
N GLY A 467 4.52 -21.51 1.37
CA GLY A 467 3.79 -21.45 0.10
C GLY A 467 3.99 -22.71 -0.76
N GLU A 468 5.22 -23.20 -0.82
CA GLU A 468 5.55 -24.44 -1.54
C GLU A 468 4.98 -25.69 -0.86
N GLU A 469 4.98 -25.74 0.48
CA GLU A 469 4.37 -26.83 1.23
C GLU A 469 2.84 -26.87 1.10
N LEU A 470 2.18 -25.70 1.04
CA LEU A 470 0.76 -25.58 0.69
C LEU A 470 0.48 -26.11 -0.72
N ARG A 471 1.31 -25.73 -1.71
CA ARG A 471 1.19 -26.21 -3.09
C ARG A 471 1.33 -27.73 -3.20
N LYS A 472 2.17 -28.34 -2.36
CA LYS A 472 2.37 -29.79 -2.26
C LYS A 472 1.30 -30.51 -1.43
N GLY A 473 0.32 -29.79 -0.87
CA GLY A 473 -0.74 -30.36 -0.02
C GLY A 473 -0.26 -30.84 1.36
N LYS A 474 0.91 -30.41 1.83
CA LYS A 474 1.42 -30.75 3.17
C LYS A 474 0.67 -30.03 4.30
N HIS A 475 0.04 -28.90 3.96
CA HIS A 475 -0.80 -28.10 4.85
C HIS A 475 -2.14 -27.81 4.18
N SER A 476 -3.17 -27.56 4.99
CA SER A 476 -4.47 -27.15 4.49
C SER A 476 -4.40 -25.77 3.85
N ASP A 477 -4.96 -25.66 2.65
CA ASP A 477 -5.08 -24.41 1.91
C ASP A 477 -6.34 -23.59 2.30
N GLU A 478 -7.12 -24.09 3.27
CA GLU A 478 -8.29 -23.40 3.78
C GLU A 478 -7.90 -22.13 4.58
N LEU A 479 -8.53 -21.01 4.24
CA LEU A 479 -8.39 -19.75 4.97
C LEU A 479 -8.76 -19.88 6.46
N PHE A 480 -9.88 -20.56 6.73
CA PHE A 480 -10.51 -20.66 8.05
C PHE A 480 -10.88 -22.12 8.38
N PRO A 481 -9.90 -22.97 8.73
CA PRO A 481 -10.15 -24.37 9.03
C PRO A 481 -11.16 -24.52 10.19
N PRO A 482 -12.15 -25.43 10.06
CA PRO A 482 -13.23 -25.57 11.03
C PRO A 482 -12.78 -26.23 12.35
N ALA A 483 -11.66 -26.95 12.33
CA ALA A 483 -11.13 -27.69 13.48
C ALA A 483 -9.60 -27.58 13.56
N PHE A 484 -9.06 -28.02 14.70
CA PHE A 484 -7.63 -28.15 14.93
C PHE A 484 -6.98 -29.10 13.93
N ARG A 485 -5.72 -28.83 13.58
CA ARG A 485 -4.94 -29.72 12.73
C ARG A 485 -4.70 -31.05 13.43
N ILE A 486 -5.03 -32.15 12.73
CA ILE A 486 -4.70 -33.51 13.13
C ILE A 486 -3.48 -33.94 12.30
N THR A 487 -2.39 -34.33 12.98
CA THR A 487 -1.12 -34.70 12.32
C THR A 487 -1.14 -36.09 11.71
N ASP A 488 -1.89 -37.01 12.32
CA ASP A 488 -1.98 -38.43 11.98
C ASP A 488 -3.46 -38.85 11.84
N PRO A 489 -4.17 -38.31 10.84
CA PRO A 489 -5.62 -38.51 10.71
C PRO A 489 -5.96 -39.96 10.40
N VAL A 490 -6.91 -40.50 11.15
CA VAL A 490 -7.55 -41.80 10.89
C VAL A 490 -9.05 -41.68 11.15
N GLU A 491 -9.84 -42.53 10.50
CA GLU A 491 -11.28 -42.58 10.74
C GLU A 491 -11.57 -43.26 12.09
N ALA A 492 -12.44 -42.64 12.88
CA ALA A 492 -12.92 -43.13 14.14
C ALA A 492 -14.46 -43.08 14.19
N VAL A 493 -15.06 -43.93 15.03
CA VAL A 493 -16.50 -43.93 15.27
C VAL A 493 -16.78 -43.26 16.61
N CYS A 494 -17.63 -42.24 16.61
CA CYS A 494 -18.00 -41.53 17.83
C CYS A 494 -18.77 -42.47 18.78
N GLY A 495 -18.26 -42.67 19.99
CA GLY A 495 -18.90 -43.49 21.02
C GLY A 495 -20.30 -43.01 21.43
N SER A 496 -20.61 -41.73 21.23
CA SER A 496 -21.90 -41.12 21.60
C SER A 496 -22.93 -41.13 20.46
N CYS A 497 -22.60 -40.57 19.29
CA CYS A 497 -23.56 -40.44 18.17
C CYS A 497 -23.37 -41.50 17.07
N LYS A 498 -22.36 -42.38 17.20
CA LYS A 498 -22.01 -43.45 16.25
C LYS A 498 -21.65 -43.00 14.83
N LYS A 499 -21.56 -41.69 14.57
CA LYS A 499 -21.06 -41.15 13.30
C LYS A 499 -19.54 -41.33 13.18
N THR A 500 -19.07 -41.55 11.97
CA THR A 500 -17.65 -41.51 11.62
C THR A 500 -17.12 -40.08 11.68
N TYR A 501 -15.88 -39.92 12.11
CA TYR A 501 -15.18 -38.64 12.15
C TYR A 501 -13.67 -38.85 12.11
N THR A 502 -12.92 -37.82 11.72
CA THR A 502 -11.45 -37.89 11.67
C THR A 502 -10.84 -37.58 13.03
N GLU A 503 -9.86 -38.39 13.45
CA GLU A 503 -9.19 -38.25 14.74
C GLU A 503 -7.71 -38.66 14.65
N SER A 504 -6.90 -38.27 15.65
CA SER A 504 -5.50 -38.68 15.76
C SER A 504 -5.35 -40.17 16.09
N LYS A 505 -4.53 -40.88 15.31
CA LYS A 505 -4.16 -42.29 15.56
C LYS A 505 -3.51 -42.48 16.94
N ALA A 506 -2.61 -41.59 17.32
CA ALA A 506 -1.96 -41.61 18.64
C ALA A 506 -2.96 -41.42 19.77
N TRP A 507 -3.91 -40.49 19.62
CA TRP A 507 -4.94 -40.24 20.62
C TRP A 507 -5.91 -41.42 20.76
N LEU A 508 -6.32 -42.05 19.65
CA LEU A 508 -7.17 -43.24 19.68
C LEU A 508 -6.49 -44.39 20.43
N LYS A 509 -5.20 -44.66 20.16
CA LYS A 509 -4.43 -45.67 20.89
C LYS A 509 -4.40 -45.38 22.39
N LYS A 510 -4.22 -44.11 22.78
CA LYS A 510 -4.23 -43.70 24.20
C LYS A 510 -5.59 -43.93 24.86
N MET A 511 -6.69 -43.61 24.16
CA MET A 511 -8.05 -43.80 24.65
C MET A 511 -8.41 -45.28 24.77
N GLN A 512 -8.02 -46.10 23.79
CA GLN A 512 -8.16 -47.56 23.82
C GLN A 512 -7.39 -48.17 24.99
N ALA A 513 -6.13 -47.77 25.20
CA ALA A 513 -5.32 -48.21 26.33
C ALA A 513 -5.93 -47.82 27.70
N SER A 514 -6.72 -46.74 27.73
CA SER A 514 -7.43 -46.27 28.93
C SER A 514 -8.85 -46.85 29.06
N GLY A 515 -9.27 -47.75 28.16
CA GLY A 515 -10.62 -48.33 28.14
C GLY A 515 -11.75 -47.34 27.86
N LYS A 516 -11.45 -46.16 27.30
CA LYS A 516 -12.43 -45.08 27.08
C LYS A 516 -12.81 -44.97 25.62
N SER A 517 -14.10 -44.80 25.34
CA SER A 517 -14.58 -44.48 23.99
C SER A 517 -14.32 -43.01 23.64
N THR A 518 -14.12 -42.78 22.35
CA THR A 518 -13.82 -41.46 21.81
C THR A 518 -15.09 -40.76 21.34
N ARG A 519 -15.10 -39.42 21.33
CA ARG A 519 -16.29 -38.64 20.94
C ARG A 519 -15.91 -37.60 19.89
N CYS A 520 -16.74 -37.41 18.86
CA CYS A 520 -16.56 -36.36 17.88
C CYS A 520 -16.70 -34.95 18.50
N ALA A 521 -16.17 -33.94 17.82
CA ALA A 521 -16.17 -32.55 18.28
C ALA A 521 -17.56 -32.03 18.66
N ASP A 522 -18.59 -32.37 17.88
CA ASP A 522 -19.97 -31.94 18.17
C ASP A 522 -20.52 -32.54 19.47
N CYS A 523 -20.28 -33.83 19.68
CA CYS A 523 -20.69 -34.51 20.92
C CYS A 523 -19.92 -34.00 22.13
N GLN A 524 -18.63 -33.69 21.96
CA GLN A 524 -17.82 -33.06 23.01
C GLN A 524 -18.36 -31.67 23.36
N LYS A 525 -18.65 -30.83 22.36
CA LYS A 525 -19.20 -29.48 22.54
C LYS A 525 -20.57 -29.53 23.23
N ALA A 526 -21.46 -30.40 22.77
CA ALA A 526 -22.78 -30.60 23.38
C ALA A 526 -22.67 -31.06 24.84
N SER A 527 -21.77 -32.01 25.14
CA SER A 527 -21.52 -32.46 26.51
C SER A 527 -20.98 -31.33 27.40
N LYS A 528 -20.08 -30.49 26.88
CA LYS A 528 -19.52 -29.35 27.61
C LYS A 528 -20.58 -28.28 27.88
N LEU A 529 -21.43 -27.97 26.91
CA LEU A 529 -22.57 -27.05 27.07
C LEU A 529 -23.55 -27.55 28.14
N LYS A 530 -23.89 -28.84 28.13
CA LYS A 530 -24.73 -29.45 29.16
C LYS A 530 -24.10 -29.35 30.56
N HIS A 531 -22.79 -29.60 30.67
CA HIS A 531 -22.07 -29.45 31.95
C HIS A 531 -22.10 -28.01 32.46
N LEU A 532 -21.77 -27.03 31.61
CA LEU A 532 -21.78 -25.61 31.96
C LEU A 532 -23.18 -25.14 32.36
N ALA A 533 -24.22 -25.60 31.67
CA ALA A 533 -25.61 -25.32 32.03
C ALA A 533 -25.96 -25.91 33.42
N SER A 534 -25.54 -27.14 33.70
CA SER A 534 -25.75 -27.78 35.00
C SER A 534 -24.96 -27.09 36.12
N GLU A 535 -23.72 -26.67 35.88
CA GLU A 535 -22.94 -25.88 36.85
C GLU A 535 -23.56 -24.51 37.10
N SER A 536 -24.09 -23.86 36.06
CA SER A 536 -24.81 -22.59 36.21
C SER A 536 -26.07 -22.80 37.05
N GLN A 537 -26.85 -23.85 36.80
CA GLN A 537 -28.04 -24.19 37.59
C GLN A 537 -27.67 -24.48 39.05
N LYS A 538 -26.64 -25.30 39.30
CA LYS A 538 -26.15 -25.57 40.66
C LYS A 538 -25.69 -24.30 41.38
N LYS A 539 -25.02 -23.37 40.69
CA LYS A 539 -24.62 -22.08 41.26
C LYS A 539 -25.83 -21.21 41.57
N THR A 540 -26.84 -21.21 40.71
CA THR A 540 -28.11 -20.52 40.96
C THR A 540 -28.86 -21.14 42.15
N GLU A 541 -28.95 -22.46 42.22
CA GLU A 541 -29.58 -23.18 43.35
C GLU A 541 -28.84 -22.95 44.67
N GLN A 542 -27.50 -22.99 44.67
CA GLN A 542 -26.68 -22.66 45.84
C GLN A 542 -26.79 -21.19 46.25
N ALA A 543 -26.99 -20.27 45.30
CA ALA A 543 -27.24 -18.87 45.59
C ALA A 543 -28.63 -18.66 46.21
N VAL A 544 -29.63 -19.45 45.80
CA VAL A 544 -30.99 -19.43 46.37
C VAL A 544 -31.05 -20.11 47.75
N GLN A 545 -30.19 -21.09 48.02
CA GLN A 545 -30.10 -21.79 49.33
C GLN A 545 -29.28 -21.04 50.40
N ARG A 546 -28.54 -19.99 50.03
CA ARG A 546 -27.91 -19.10 51.02
C ARG A 546 -28.98 -18.22 51.66
N VAL A 547 -29.42 -18.61 52.86
CA VAL A 547 -30.24 -17.76 53.73
C VAL A 547 -29.52 -16.43 53.93
N ALA A 548 -30.20 -15.33 53.59
CA ALA A 548 -29.67 -13.98 53.84
C ALA A 548 -29.35 -13.83 55.34
N PRO A 549 -28.19 -13.26 55.73
CA PRO A 549 -27.91 -13.02 57.13
C PRO A 549 -29.00 -12.11 57.73
N PRO A 550 -29.36 -12.30 59.02
CA PRO A 550 -30.37 -11.46 59.65
C PRO A 550 -29.91 -10.00 59.62
N PRO A 551 -30.85 -9.03 59.53
CA PRO A 551 -30.51 -7.62 59.53
C PRO A 551 -29.75 -7.29 60.83
N ALA A 552 -28.60 -6.64 60.70
CA ALA A 552 -27.83 -6.17 61.84
C ALA A 552 -28.69 -5.19 62.67
N ALA A 553 -28.66 -5.32 64.00
CA ALA A 553 -29.33 -4.41 64.91
C ALA A 553 -28.85 -2.96 64.67
N ALA A 554 -29.81 -2.03 64.63
CA ALA A 554 -29.56 -0.63 64.37
C ALA A 554 -28.61 -0.04 65.43
N MET A 555 -27.42 0.39 65.01
CA MET A 555 -26.58 1.27 65.84
C MET A 555 -27.12 2.71 65.78
N PRO A 556 -27.08 3.48 66.89
CA PRO A 556 -27.50 4.88 66.88
C PRO A 556 -26.58 5.72 65.97
N ARG A 557 -27.17 6.66 65.24
CA ARG A 557 -26.44 7.63 64.42
C ARG A 557 -25.55 8.51 65.32
N PRO A 558 -24.26 8.75 64.97
CA PRO A 558 -23.49 9.81 65.59
C PRO A 558 -24.02 11.18 65.14
N ASN A 559 -24.14 12.12 66.08
CA ASN A 559 -24.54 13.49 65.84
C ASN A 559 -23.54 14.22 64.92
N PRO A 560 -24.01 15.16 64.06
CA PRO A 560 -23.11 16.05 63.34
C PRO A 560 -22.43 17.04 64.30
N PRO A 561 -21.13 17.36 64.09
CA PRO A 561 -20.46 18.42 64.84
C PRO A 561 -20.99 19.82 64.48
N PRO A 562 -20.88 20.81 65.39
CA PRO A 562 -21.59 22.08 65.29
C PRO A 562 -20.98 23.03 64.26
N VAL A 563 -21.86 23.85 63.68
CA VAL A 563 -21.56 24.93 62.75
C VAL A 563 -20.76 26.03 63.46
N ARG A 564 -19.59 26.37 62.92
CA ARG A 564 -18.81 27.54 63.34
C ARG A 564 -19.15 28.71 62.42
N ASN A 565 -19.83 29.71 62.97
CA ASN A 565 -20.01 31.02 62.35
C ASN A 565 -18.65 31.71 62.18
N MET A 566 -18.31 32.18 60.99
CA MET A 566 -17.48 33.39 60.80
C MET A 566 -17.85 34.13 59.50
N THR A 567 -18.48 35.29 59.72
CA THR A 567 -18.33 36.61 59.07
C THR A 567 -18.36 36.77 57.54
N ALA A 568 -19.28 37.65 57.12
CA ALA A 568 -19.45 38.19 55.78
C ALA A 568 -18.38 39.24 55.40
N THR A 569 -18.08 39.34 54.11
CA THR A 569 -17.60 40.57 53.44
C THR A 569 -18.10 40.58 51.98
N ALA A 570 -18.30 41.79 51.45
CA ALA A 570 -19.16 42.17 50.33
C ALA A 570 -18.45 42.14 48.92
N PRO A 571 -18.97 42.74 47.81
CA PRO A 571 -19.39 42.01 46.60
C PRO A 571 -18.64 42.38 45.28
N VAL A 572 -19.14 41.87 44.13
CA VAL A 572 -19.05 42.34 42.69
C VAL A 572 -18.18 41.47 41.75
N PRO A 573 -18.45 41.30 40.40
CA PRO A 573 -19.67 41.43 39.57
C PRO A 573 -20.05 40.15 38.76
N LYS A 574 -21.28 40.15 38.20
CA LYS A 574 -21.84 39.16 37.27
C LYS A 574 -21.20 39.19 35.88
N ARG A 575 -21.13 38.03 35.23
CA ARG A 575 -21.10 37.91 33.75
C ARG A 575 -22.12 36.87 33.27
N THR A 576 -22.79 37.25 32.20
CA THR A 576 -24.02 36.72 31.58
C THR A 576 -23.80 35.46 30.72
N VAL A 577 -24.83 34.60 30.65
CA VAL A 577 -25.01 33.58 29.61
C VAL A 577 -26.44 33.75 29.03
N PRO A 578 -26.64 33.77 27.70
CA PRO A 578 -27.97 33.93 27.12
C PRO A 578 -28.77 32.64 27.00
N ALA A 579 -30.09 32.84 26.91
CA ALA A 579 -31.17 31.92 27.13
C ALA A 579 -31.49 30.93 25.98
N SER A 580 -32.01 29.76 26.36
CA SER A 580 -32.74 28.83 25.50
C SER A 580 -34.21 29.22 25.37
N ALA A 581 -34.72 29.29 24.14
CA ALA A 581 -36.12 29.57 23.81
C ALA A 581 -37.02 28.30 23.88
N PRO A 582 -38.35 28.45 24.00
CA PRO A 582 -39.26 27.40 24.49
C PRO A 582 -39.97 26.60 23.37
N ALA A 583 -40.56 25.48 23.76
CA ALA A 583 -41.33 24.56 22.91
C ALA A 583 -42.74 25.09 22.54
N PRO A 584 -43.31 24.68 21.38
CA PRO A 584 -44.71 24.96 21.05
C PRO A 584 -45.66 23.77 21.33
N ALA A 585 -46.91 24.13 21.61
CA ALA A 585 -48.06 23.25 21.88
C ALA A 585 -48.82 22.82 20.58
N PRO A 586 -49.77 21.86 20.64
CA PRO A 586 -50.21 21.02 19.51
C PRO A 586 -51.46 21.55 18.78
N VAL A 587 -51.83 20.97 17.61
CA VAL A 587 -53.23 20.64 17.20
C VAL A 587 -53.34 19.95 15.81
N ARG A 588 -54.25 18.95 15.78
CA ARG A 588 -55.09 18.31 14.74
C ARG A 588 -54.53 17.58 13.49
N GLN A 589 -55.02 16.35 13.37
CA GLN A 589 -55.03 15.49 12.18
C GLN A 589 -56.28 15.74 11.31
N THR A 590 -56.11 15.69 9.99
CA THR A 590 -57.16 15.40 8.99
C THR A 590 -56.54 14.65 7.80
N PRO A 591 -57.35 13.95 6.96
CA PRO A 591 -57.00 12.62 6.47
C PRO A 591 -56.39 12.57 5.05
N THR A 592 -55.64 11.50 4.83
CA THR A 592 -54.98 11.08 3.58
C THR A 592 -55.94 10.73 2.45
N LYS A 593 -55.65 11.25 1.24
CA LYS A 593 -56.05 10.67 -0.05
C LYS A 593 -54.82 10.42 -0.93
N PRO A 594 -54.85 9.39 -1.81
CA PRO A 594 -53.64 8.75 -2.34
C PRO A 594 -53.20 9.36 -3.68
N GLN A 595 -51.90 9.61 -3.83
CA GLN A 595 -51.28 9.92 -5.13
C GLN A 595 -50.33 8.79 -5.56
N GLN A 596 -50.87 8.00 -6.49
CA GLN A 596 -50.28 7.44 -7.71
C GLN A 596 -48.77 7.18 -7.76
N GLN A 597 -48.45 5.89 -7.88
CA GLN A 597 -47.18 5.33 -8.32
C GLN A 597 -46.83 5.74 -9.75
N PRO A 598 -45.59 6.16 -10.03
CA PRO A 598 -44.99 5.98 -11.33
C PRO A 598 -44.37 4.58 -11.39
N THR A 599 -44.97 3.78 -12.27
CA THR A 599 -44.53 2.52 -12.86
C THR A 599 -43.05 2.16 -12.72
N SER A 600 -42.77 1.03 -12.07
CA SER A 600 -41.51 0.31 -12.14
C SER A 600 -41.24 -0.18 -13.56
N ALA A 601 -40.21 0.38 -14.21
CA ALA A 601 -39.65 -0.21 -15.41
C ALA A 601 -39.01 -1.56 -15.08
N ARG A 602 -39.54 -2.62 -15.72
CA ARG A 602 -39.05 -4.00 -15.70
C ARG A 602 -37.54 -4.02 -16.01
N PRO A 603 -36.68 -4.70 -15.22
CA PRO A 603 -35.28 -4.86 -15.60
C PRO A 603 -35.22 -5.71 -16.87
N GLN A 604 -34.80 -5.10 -17.98
CA GLN A 604 -34.42 -5.86 -19.17
C GLN A 604 -33.23 -6.75 -18.81
N PRO A 605 -33.20 -8.02 -19.27
CA PRO A 605 -32.03 -8.85 -19.11
C PRO A 605 -30.86 -8.16 -19.81
N TYR A 606 -29.77 -7.98 -19.07
CA TYR A 606 -28.50 -7.50 -19.59
C TYR A 606 -28.06 -8.46 -20.70
N ARG A 607 -28.36 -8.13 -21.96
CA ARG A 607 -27.72 -8.77 -23.11
C ARG A 607 -26.25 -8.42 -22.99
N SER A 608 -25.44 -9.42 -22.67
CA SER A 608 -24.00 -9.38 -22.84
C SER A 608 -23.69 -8.74 -24.19
N ALA A 609 -23.02 -7.59 -24.18
CA ALA A 609 -22.37 -7.09 -25.38
C ALA A 609 -21.46 -8.23 -25.88
N PRO A 610 -21.54 -8.59 -27.17
CA PRO A 610 -20.68 -9.65 -27.70
C PRO A 610 -19.23 -9.25 -27.45
N ALA A 611 -18.44 -10.20 -26.96
CA ALA A 611 -17.00 -10.06 -26.81
C ALA A 611 -16.44 -9.50 -28.12
N ARG A 612 -16.01 -8.24 -28.11
CA ARG A 612 -15.29 -7.68 -29.25
C ARG A 612 -14.01 -8.52 -29.40
N PRO A 613 -13.72 -9.08 -30.58
CA PRO A 613 -12.47 -9.77 -30.80
C PRO A 613 -11.31 -8.81 -30.51
N LEU A 614 -10.24 -9.35 -29.92
CA LEU A 614 -8.96 -8.72 -29.56
C LEU A 614 -8.15 -8.21 -30.77
N ASN A 615 -8.81 -7.67 -31.80
CA ASN A 615 -8.21 -7.23 -33.06
C ASN A 615 -8.69 -5.83 -33.50
N GLN A 616 -8.94 -4.91 -32.56
CA GLN A 616 -9.07 -3.49 -32.89
C GLN A 616 -7.74 -2.78 -32.64
N GLU A 617 -6.99 -2.55 -33.71
CA GLU A 617 -5.83 -1.64 -33.71
C GLU A 617 -6.19 -0.33 -32.99
N SER A 618 -5.36 0.09 -32.03
CA SER A 618 -5.63 1.30 -31.27
C SER A 618 -5.67 2.53 -32.20
N ILE A 619 -6.45 3.54 -31.82
CA ILE A 619 -6.49 4.83 -32.54
C ILE A 619 -5.09 5.41 -32.69
N VAL A 620 -4.20 5.17 -31.71
CA VAL A 620 -2.78 5.51 -31.76
C VAL A 620 -2.06 4.74 -32.88
N VAL A 621 -2.28 3.44 -33.06
CA VAL A 621 -1.72 2.64 -34.17
C VAL A 621 -2.23 3.11 -35.54
N ARG A 622 -3.53 3.43 -35.65
CA ARG A 622 -4.13 3.96 -36.88
C ARG A 622 -3.60 5.36 -37.23
N TRP A 623 -3.40 6.19 -36.22
CA TRP A 623 -2.89 7.55 -36.36
C TRP A 623 -1.37 7.54 -36.62
N LEU A 624 -0.60 6.66 -35.97
CA LEU A 624 0.83 6.45 -36.23
C LEU A 624 1.05 5.92 -37.65
N LYS A 625 0.24 4.95 -38.12
CA LYS A 625 0.25 4.51 -39.53
C LYS A 625 -0.09 5.64 -40.51
N ARG A 626 -0.96 6.59 -40.12
CA ARG A 626 -1.29 7.79 -40.91
C ARG A 626 -0.21 8.88 -40.85
N LEU A 627 0.46 9.04 -39.71
CA LEU A 627 1.63 9.90 -39.53
C LEU A 627 2.78 9.35 -40.40
N LEU A 628 3.04 8.06 -40.32
CA LEU A 628 4.00 7.31 -41.12
C LEU A 628 3.71 7.39 -42.63
N LYS A 629 2.43 7.33 -43.03
CA LYS A 629 2.00 7.54 -44.43
C LYS A 629 2.09 9.00 -44.91
N ARG A 630 2.13 9.98 -44.01
CA ARG A 630 2.27 11.42 -44.34
C ARG A 630 3.72 11.92 -44.28
N PHE A 631 4.65 11.11 -43.75
CA PHE A 631 6.11 11.30 -43.80
C PHE A 631 6.78 10.52 -44.96
N LEU A 632 5.98 10.02 -45.90
CA LEU A 632 6.39 9.37 -47.15
C LEU A 632 5.98 10.24 -48.34
#